data_AF-A0A3B9M733-F1
#
_entry.id   AF-A0A3B9M733-F1
#
_cell.length_a   1.000
_cell.length_b   1.000
_cell.length_c   1.000
_cell.angle_alpha   90.00
_cell.angle_beta   90.00
_cell.angle_gamma   90.00
#
_symmetry.space_group_name_H-M   'P 1'
#
loop_
_entity.id
_entity.type
_entity.pdbx_description
1 polymer ?
#
loop_
_entity_poly.entity_id
_entity_poly.type
_entity_poly.pdbx_seq_one_letter_code
_entity_poly.pdbx_strand_id
1 'polypeptide(L)' 'MPKMKTRKGFAKRIRVTKTGKLMRASAWKSHLLEHKSKKRKR' A
#
# COMPACT_ATOMS: atom_id res chain seq x y z
N MET A 1 13.41 18.05 24.32
CA MET A 1 12.23 17.20 24.00
C MET A 1 12.45 16.51 22.66
N PRO A 2 12.41 15.18 22.58
CA PRO A 2 12.62 14.47 21.32
C PRO A 2 11.41 14.65 20.39
N LYS A 3 11.65 15.08 19.14
CA LYS A 3 10.60 15.14 18.10
C LYS A 3 10.26 13.74 17.61
N MET A 4 8.99 13.51 17.29
CA MET A 4 8.55 12.24 16.68
C MET A 4 9.24 12.00 15.35
N LYS A 5 9.86 10.83 15.19
CA LYS A 5 10.50 10.42 13.94
C LYS A 5 9.47 9.80 13.00
N THR A 6 9.56 10.14 11.72
CA THR A 6 8.69 9.55 10.69
C THR A 6 9.11 8.11 10.41
N ARG A 7 8.16 7.16 10.51
CA ARG A 7 8.40 5.75 10.17
C ARG A 7 8.46 5.59 8.66
N LYS A 8 9.66 5.74 8.09
CA LYS A 8 9.90 5.78 6.64
C LYS A 8 9.35 4.55 5.89
N GLY A 9 9.40 3.37 6.49
CA GLY A 9 8.85 2.15 5.88
C GLY A 9 7.33 2.20 5.64
N PHE A 10 6.60 2.90 6.52
CA PHE A 10 5.15 3.10 6.37
C PHE A 10 4.86 4.20 5.35
N ALA A 11 5.59 5.32 5.43
CA ALA A 11 5.44 6.45 4.52
C ALA A 11 5.70 6.07 3.04
N LYS A 12 6.59 5.09 2.78
CA LYS A 12 6.84 4.58 1.42
C LYS A 12 5.69 3.72 0.87
N ARG A 13 4.84 3.15 1.73
CA ARG A 13 3.81 2.16 1.34
C ARG A 13 2.40 2.74 1.27
N ILE A 14 2.14 3.85 1.96
CA ILE A 14 0.81 4.40 2.16
C ILE A 14 0.78 5.89 1.81
N ARG A 15 -0.27 6.29 1.10
CA ARG A 15 -0.57 7.68 0.77
C ARG A 15 -1.79 8.14 1.56
N VAL A 16 -1.75 9.36 2.10
CA VAL A 16 -2.89 10.00 2.77
C VAL A 16 -3.65 10.87 1.76
N THR A 17 -4.97 10.72 1.67
CA THR A 17 -5.82 11.61 0.85
C THR A 17 -6.01 12.96 1.54
N LYS A 18 -6.50 13.96 0.79
CA LYS A 18 -6.86 15.28 1.36
C LYS A 18 -7.90 15.17 2.50
N THR A 19 -8.73 14.13 2.47
CA THR A 19 -9.73 13.80 3.49
C THR A 19 -9.19 12.94 4.65
N GLY A 20 -7.87 12.67 4.70
CA GLY A 20 -7.24 11.90 5.77
C GLY A 20 -7.35 10.37 5.64
N LYS A 21 -7.91 9.85 4.53
CA LYS A 21 -8.00 8.39 4.30
C LYS A 21 -6.66 7.82 3.86
N LEU A 22 -6.35 6.60 4.33
CA LEU A 22 -5.13 5.88 3.97
C LEU A 22 -5.35 5.02 2.72
N MET A 23 -4.56 5.27 1.68
CA MET A 23 -4.56 4.49 0.45
C MET A 23 -3.33 3.59 0.39
N ARG A 24 -3.54 2.33 -0.02
CA ARG A 24 -2.48 1.31 -0.23
C ARG A 24 -2.80 0.45 -1.46
N ALA A 25 -1.78 -0.19 -2.00
CA ALA A 25 -1.96 -1.23 -3.02
C ALA A 25 -2.45 -2.54 -2.38
N SER A 26 -3.28 -3.28 -3.12
CA SER A 26 -3.74 -4.62 -2.72
C SER A 26 -2.61 -5.65 -2.85
N ALA A 27 -2.54 -6.57 -1.90
CA ALA A 27 -1.54 -7.64 -1.90
C ALA A 27 -1.80 -8.69 -3.01
N TRP A 28 -0.81 -9.55 -3.25
CA TRP A 28 -0.89 -10.72 -4.15
C TRP A 28 -1.05 -10.43 -5.64
N LYS A 29 -0.67 -9.23 -6.08
CA LYS A 29 -0.74 -8.81 -7.49
C LYS A 29 0.63 -8.61 -8.17
N SER A 30 1.72 -8.99 -7.51
CA SER A 30 3.09 -8.74 -8.01
C SER A 30 3.72 -9.92 -8.75
N HIS A 31 3.42 -11.17 -8.37
CA HIS A 31 3.97 -12.38 -9.01
C HIS A 31 2.94 -13.51 -9.08
N LEU A 32 3.24 -14.55 -9.89
CA LEU A 32 2.39 -15.73 -10.12
C LEU A 32 0.99 -15.33 -10.59
N LEU A 33 0.92 -14.50 -11.62
CA LEU A 33 -0.34 -13.97 -12.18
C LEU A 33 -0.97 -14.90 -13.22
N GLU A 34 -0.20 -15.86 -13.75
CA GLU A 34 -0.65 -16.79 -14.78
C GLU A 34 -1.76 -17.70 -14.26
N HIS A 35 -1.59 -18.30 -13.08
CA HIS A 35 -2.60 -19.18 -12.46
C HIS A 35 -3.78 -18.43 -11.81
N LYS A 36 -3.74 -17.09 -11.74
CA LYS A 36 -4.79 -16.30 -11.11
C LYS A 36 -5.86 -15.91 -12.12
N SER A 37 -7.12 -16.12 -11.75
CA SER A 37 -8.27 -15.72 -12.58
C SER A 37 -8.26 -14.22 -12.86
N LYS A 38 -8.81 -13.82 -14.03
CA LYS A 38 -8.88 -12.40 -14.44
C LYS A 38 -9.58 -11.52 -13.39
N LYS A 39 -10.61 -12.05 -12.70
CA LYS A 39 -11.32 -11.37 -11.61
C LYS A 39 -10.44 -11.03 -10.41
N ARG A 40 -9.47 -11.90 -10.05
CA ARG A 40 -8.58 -11.71 -8.89
C ARG A 40 -7.42 -10.73 -9.18
N LYS A 41 -7.01 -10.62 -10.44
CA LYS A 41 -5.95 -9.71 -10.89
C LYS A 41 -6.42 -8.25 -10.94
N ARG A 42 -7.65 -8.03 -11.42
CA ARG A 42 -8.31 -6.72 -11.38
C ARG A 42 -8.50 -6.25 -9.95
#